data_AF-A0A536VH99-F1
#
_entry.id   AF-A0A536VH99-F1
#
_cell.length_a   1.000
_cell.length_b   1.000
_cell.length_c   1.000
_cell.angle_alpha   90.00
_cell.angle_beta   90.00
_cell.angle_gamma   90.00
#
_symmetry.space_group_name_H-M   'P 1'
#
loop_
_entity.id
_entity.type
_entity.pdbx_description
1 polymer ?
#
loop_
_entity_poly.entity_id
_entity_poly.type
_entity_poly.pdbx_seq_one_letter_code
_entity_poly.pdbx_strand_id
1 'polypeptide(L)'
;MPGLLIIAHAPLASSLKAVAGHTFPECGARLEALDVPPDMPIEEIESRARELLVRVRNPEALIFTDVFGATPCNVAQRLASSVEGSQVKVVAGVNVPMLWRSLCYADETLDMLVARAVAGATQGVMQVATSRPQNQAFKPGANDHARASAKLTKLASSFRSDVFMTRNGRRVNAKSIMGVMMLAAGIGAEVEIEIDGEDEHTAMDALVALINDKFGEGE
;
A
#
# COMPACT_ATOMS: atom_id res chain seq x y z
N MET A 1 -14.26 2.47 7.58
CA MET A 1 -12.99 2.28 6.86
C MET A 1 -12.15 1.37 7.73
N PRO A 2 -11.72 0.20 7.23
CA PRO A 2 -11.04 -0.78 8.08
C PRO A 2 -9.77 -0.23 8.71
N GLY A 3 -9.55 -0.55 9.98
CA GLY A 3 -8.25 -0.33 10.64
C GLY A 3 -7.21 -1.33 10.14
N LEU A 4 -5.93 -0.96 10.20
CA LEU A 4 -4.81 -1.82 9.82
C LEU A 4 -3.96 -2.15 11.04
N LEU A 5 -3.60 -3.42 11.20
CA LEU A 5 -2.70 -3.88 12.26
C LEU A 5 -1.66 -4.83 11.66
N ILE A 6 -0.39 -4.62 11.96
CA ILE A 6 0.68 -5.57 11.60
C ILE A 6 1.06 -6.34 12.86
N ILE A 7 1.05 -7.67 12.81
CA ILE A 7 1.59 -8.54 13.86
C ILE A 7 2.65 -9.42 13.22
N ALA A 8 3.92 -9.22 13.57
CA ALA A 8 5.03 -9.95 12.98
C ALA A 8 6.14 -10.15 14.01
N HIS A 9 7.09 -11.04 13.73
CA HIS A 9 8.28 -11.18 14.57
C HIS A 9 9.05 -9.87 14.64
N ALA A 10 9.59 -9.57 15.82
CA ALA A 10 10.34 -8.34 16.03
C ALA A 10 11.62 -8.29 15.16
N PRO A 11 11.99 -7.13 14.59
CA PRO A 11 11.30 -5.83 14.59
C PRO A 11 10.55 -5.55 13.27
N LEU A 12 10.02 -6.58 12.60
CA LEU A 12 9.46 -6.45 11.26
C LEU A 12 8.20 -5.57 11.23
N ALA A 13 7.33 -5.68 12.24
CA ALA A 13 6.06 -4.95 12.25
C ALA A 13 6.30 -3.44 12.39
N SER A 14 7.13 -3.04 13.36
CA SER A 14 7.47 -1.61 13.54
C SER A 14 8.25 -1.06 12.35
N SER A 15 9.16 -1.83 11.76
CA SER A 15 9.91 -1.42 10.56
C SER A 15 8.98 -1.15 9.38
N LEU A 16 7.99 -2.01 9.14
CA LEU A 16 7.00 -1.80 8.08
C LEU A 16 6.10 -0.60 8.35
N LYS A 17 5.69 -0.38 9.61
CA LYS A 17 4.94 0.84 10.00
C LYS A 17 5.76 2.10 9.75
N ALA A 18 7.06 2.10 10.05
CA ALA A 18 7.95 3.23 9.77
C ALA A 18 8.07 3.50 8.25
N VAL A 19 8.23 2.45 7.43
CA VAL A 19 8.24 2.57 5.97
C VAL A 19 6.90 3.13 5.43
N ALA A 20 5.78 2.70 6.01
CA ALA A 20 4.47 3.27 5.66
C ALA A 20 4.37 4.75 6.01
N GLY A 21 4.78 5.16 7.22
CA GLY A 21 4.74 6.55 7.65
C GLY A 21 5.60 7.49 6.79
N HIS A 22 6.68 6.97 6.20
CA HIS A 22 7.51 7.72 5.26
C HIS A 22 6.78 8.07 3.96
N THR A 23 5.99 7.14 3.41
CA THR A 23 5.23 7.37 2.16
C THR A 23 3.84 7.95 2.41
N PHE A 24 3.23 7.64 3.56
CA PHE A 24 1.88 8.03 3.97
C PHE A 24 1.92 8.66 5.39
N PRO A 25 2.30 9.94 5.54
CA PRO A 25 2.48 10.57 6.85
C PRO A 25 1.26 10.50 7.78
N GLU A 26 0.06 10.53 7.20
CA GLU A 26 -1.21 10.47 7.93
C GLU A 26 -1.66 9.05 8.31
N CYS A 27 -0.89 8.01 7.97
CA CYS A 27 -1.31 6.62 8.22
C CYS A 27 -1.29 6.22 9.70
N GLY A 28 -0.62 7.00 10.56
CA GLY A 28 -0.42 6.67 11.98
C GLY A 28 -1.71 6.46 12.76
N ALA A 29 -2.79 7.17 12.41
CA ALA A 29 -4.09 7.01 13.04
C ALA A 29 -4.84 5.73 12.63
N ARG A 30 -4.40 5.07 11.55
CA ARG A 30 -5.09 3.90 10.94
C ARG A 30 -4.25 2.63 10.97
N LEU A 31 -2.95 2.73 11.22
CA LEU A 31 -1.99 1.64 11.16
C LEU A 31 -1.27 1.48 12.49
N GLU A 32 -1.46 0.32 13.13
CA GLU A 32 -0.69 -0.08 14.30
C GLU A 32 0.22 -1.28 14.00
N ALA A 33 1.23 -1.47 14.84
CA ALA A 33 2.20 -2.54 14.71
C ALA A 33 2.51 -3.17 16.06
N LEU A 34 2.54 -4.50 16.08
CA LEU A 34 2.96 -5.33 17.21
C LEU A 34 4.13 -6.20 16.76
N ASP A 35 5.31 -5.89 17.29
CA ASP A 35 6.46 -6.77 17.20
C ASP A 35 6.32 -7.89 18.24
N VAL A 36 6.62 -9.12 17.80
CA VAL A 36 6.62 -10.33 18.63
C VAL A 36 8.05 -10.80 18.87
N PRO A 37 8.63 -10.52 20.05
CA PRO A 37 9.89 -11.10 20.50
C PRO A 37 9.80 -12.62 20.69
N PRO A 38 10.93 -13.34 20.66
CA PRO A 38 10.95 -14.81 20.79
C PRO A 38 10.48 -15.32 22.16
N ASP A 39 10.55 -14.49 23.20
CA ASP A 39 10.27 -14.81 24.60
C ASP A 39 8.92 -14.26 25.10
N MET A 40 8.16 -13.56 24.25
CA MET A 40 6.87 -13.00 24.63
C MET A 40 5.80 -14.11 24.75
N PRO A 41 5.15 -14.28 25.91
CA PRO A 41 4.08 -15.26 26.09
C PRO A 41 2.90 -15.00 25.15
N ILE A 42 2.23 -16.06 24.70
CA ILE A 42 1.13 -15.96 23.71
C ILE A 42 -0.03 -15.12 24.26
N GLU A 43 -0.35 -15.29 25.54
CA GLU A 43 -1.40 -14.54 26.23
C GLU A 43 -1.10 -13.04 26.24
N GLU A 44 0.18 -12.67 26.39
CA GLU A 44 0.61 -11.28 26.32
C GLU A 44 0.52 -10.73 24.89
N ILE A 45 0.92 -11.51 23.88
CA ILE A 45 0.78 -11.13 22.47
C ILE A 45 -0.70 -10.90 22.14
N GLU A 46 -1.58 -11.82 22.53
CA GLU A 46 -3.03 -11.71 22.32
C GLU A 46 -3.61 -10.46 23.02
N SER A 47 -3.23 -10.21 24.27
CA SER A 47 -3.71 -9.04 25.02
C SER A 47 -3.29 -7.74 24.34
N ARG A 48 -1.99 -7.60 24.00
CA ARG A 48 -1.47 -6.41 23.32
C ARG A 48 -2.11 -6.21 21.94
N ALA A 49 -2.30 -7.30 21.20
CA ALA A 49 -2.93 -7.24 19.89
C ALA A 49 -4.39 -6.78 19.98
N ARG A 50 -5.15 -7.22 20.99
CA ARG A 50 -6.52 -6.72 21.24
C ARG A 50 -6.53 -5.22 21.53
N GLU A 51 -5.63 -4.74 22.38
CA GLU A 51 -5.53 -3.31 22.70
C GLU A 51 -5.23 -2.46 21.46
N LEU A 52 -4.25 -2.87 20.65
CA LEU A 52 -3.91 -2.17 19.41
C LEU A 52 -5.05 -2.22 18.40
N LEU A 53 -5.72 -3.38 18.28
CA LEU A 53 -6.88 -3.53 17.41
C LEU A 53 -8.00 -2.56 17.79
N VAL A 54 -8.28 -2.39 19.08
CA VAL A 54 -9.27 -1.40 19.57
C VAL A 54 -8.91 0.03 19.14
N ARG A 55 -7.63 0.40 19.07
CA ARG A 55 -7.19 1.74 18.67
C ARG A 55 -7.43 2.05 17.19
N VAL A 56 -7.21 1.06 16.32
CA VAL A 56 -7.32 1.26 14.86
C VAL A 56 -8.69 0.90 14.30
N ARG A 57 -9.45 0.07 15.02
CA ARG A 57 -10.67 -0.53 14.49
C ARG A 57 -11.79 0.48 14.29
N ASN A 58 -12.39 0.47 13.11
CA ASN A 58 -13.59 1.25 12.79
C ASN A 58 -14.42 0.66 11.63
N PRO A 59 -15.54 -0.05 11.89
CA PRO A 59 -15.74 -1.15 12.84
C PRO A 59 -15.06 -2.46 12.41
N GLU A 60 -14.34 -2.42 11.29
CA GLU A 60 -13.65 -3.55 10.66
C GLU A 60 -12.13 -3.38 10.80
N ALA A 61 -11.38 -4.47 10.64
CA ALA A 61 -9.92 -4.40 10.61
C ALA A 61 -9.29 -5.48 9.72
N LEU A 62 -8.17 -5.12 9.10
CA LEU A 62 -7.31 -6.04 8.38
C LEU A 62 -5.99 -6.20 9.15
N ILE A 63 -5.70 -7.43 9.54
CA ILE A 63 -4.44 -7.80 10.20
C ILE A 63 -3.49 -8.37 9.15
N PHE A 64 -2.27 -7.84 9.13
CA PHE A 64 -1.16 -8.36 8.34
C PHE A 64 -0.22 -9.16 9.23
N THR A 65 0.21 -10.32 8.75
CA THR A 65 1.24 -11.12 9.42
C THR A 65 2.38 -11.47 8.48
N ASP A 66 3.53 -11.83 9.04
CA ASP A 66 4.73 -12.13 8.29
C ASP A 66 4.66 -13.50 7.61
N VAL A 67 4.47 -14.57 8.37
CA VAL A 67 4.52 -15.94 7.87
C VAL A 67 3.35 -16.74 8.39
N PHE A 68 2.69 -17.47 7.49
CA PHE A 68 1.57 -18.34 7.83
C PHE A 68 2.01 -19.47 8.79
N GLY A 69 1.19 -19.74 9.79
CA GLY A 69 1.41 -20.82 10.78
C GLY A 69 2.38 -20.48 11.91
N ALA A 70 3.04 -19.32 11.87
CA ALA A 70 3.87 -18.85 12.98
C ALA A 70 3.03 -18.18 14.09
N THR A 71 3.63 -17.95 15.27
CA THR A 71 2.96 -17.36 16.44
C THR A 71 2.18 -16.08 16.11
N PRO A 72 2.74 -15.09 15.38
CA PRO A 72 1.98 -13.89 14.97
C PRO A 72 0.69 -14.22 14.18
N CYS A 73 0.78 -15.14 13.21
CA CYS A 73 -0.34 -15.58 12.38
C CYS A 73 -1.40 -16.33 13.19
N ASN A 74 -0.98 -17.23 14.08
CA ASN A 74 -1.90 -18.02 14.89
C ASN A 74 -2.67 -17.14 15.88
N VAL A 75 -1.99 -16.17 16.49
CA VAL A 75 -2.63 -15.15 17.33
C VAL A 75 -3.64 -14.33 16.52
N ALA A 76 -3.24 -13.81 15.35
CA ALA A 76 -4.14 -13.05 14.49
C ALA A 76 -5.41 -13.85 14.10
N GLN A 77 -5.26 -15.15 13.79
CA GLN A 77 -6.39 -16.03 13.50
C GLN A 77 -7.33 -16.20 14.69
N ARG A 78 -6.79 -16.43 15.89
CA ARG A 78 -7.60 -16.51 17.12
C ARG A 78 -8.36 -15.22 17.38
N LEU A 79 -7.73 -14.07 17.15
CA LEU A 79 -8.42 -12.77 17.24
C LEU A 79 -9.56 -12.66 16.23
N ALA A 80 -9.32 -13.04 14.98
CA ALA A 80 -10.36 -13.02 13.95
C ALA A 80 -11.54 -13.96 14.27
N SER A 81 -11.30 -15.09 14.94
CA SER A 81 -12.33 -16.05 15.33
C SER A 81 -13.02 -15.75 16.66
N SER A 82 -12.42 -14.95 17.55
CA SER A 82 -12.89 -14.77 18.94
C SER A 82 -13.74 -13.52 19.17
N VAL A 83 -13.87 -12.63 18.17
CA VAL A 83 -14.65 -11.40 18.35
C VAL A 83 -15.99 -11.52 17.63
N GLU A 84 -17.03 -11.94 18.36
CA GLU A 84 -18.41 -11.94 17.87
C GLU A 84 -18.78 -10.56 17.29
N GLY A 85 -19.37 -10.54 16.10
CA GLY A 85 -19.84 -9.33 15.42
C GLY A 85 -18.76 -8.43 14.81
N SER A 86 -17.49 -8.85 14.77
CA SER A 86 -16.39 -8.04 14.28
C SER A 86 -15.79 -8.59 13.00
N GLN A 87 -15.84 -7.81 11.91
CA GLN A 87 -15.21 -8.20 10.65
C GLN A 87 -13.71 -7.94 10.73
N VAL A 88 -12.97 -8.91 11.25
CA VAL A 88 -11.51 -8.93 11.21
C VAL A 88 -11.08 -9.96 10.16
N LYS A 89 -10.22 -9.54 9.24
CA LYS A 89 -9.59 -10.45 8.28
C LYS A 89 -8.08 -10.46 8.47
N VAL A 90 -7.44 -11.56 8.09
CA VAL A 90 -6.01 -11.78 8.27
C VAL A 90 -5.39 -12.13 6.92
N VAL A 91 -4.26 -11.49 6.60
CA VAL A 91 -3.44 -11.81 5.41
C VAL A 91 -1.99 -11.99 5.86
N ALA A 92 -1.39 -13.14 5.52
CA ALA A 92 0.02 -13.43 5.79
C ALA A 92 0.92 -13.03 4.61
N GLY A 93 2.23 -12.94 4.85
CA GLY A 93 3.21 -12.58 3.82
C GLY A 93 3.40 -11.08 3.65
N VAL A 94 3.24 -10.30 4.73
CA VAL A 94 3.29 -8.84 4.65
C VAL A 94 4.58 -8.33 4.04
N ASN A 95 4.44 -7.38 3.09
CA ASN A 95 5.55 -6.70 2.45
C ASN A 95 5.15 -5.24 2.14
N VAL A 96 6.12 -4.43 1.71
CA VAL A 96 5.89 -3.00 1.44
C VAL A 96 4.80 -2.77 0.37
N PRO A 97 4.80 -3.46 -0.79
CA PRO A 97 3.74 -3.32 -1.80
C PRO A 97 2.32 -3.64 -1.30
N MET A 98 2.18 -4.68 -0.49
CA MET A 98 0.91 -5.04 0.17
C MET A 98 0.41 -3.86 1.01
N LEU A 99 1.27 -3.35 1.90
CA LEU A 99 0.94 -2.29 2.84
C LEU A 99 0.60 -0.99 2.12
N TRP A 100 1.38 -0.60 1.10
CA TRP A 100 1.13 0.60 0.32
C TRP A 100 -0.18 0.53 -0.45
N ARG A 101 -0.52 -0.62 -1.07
CA ARG A 101 -1.84 -0.76 -1.69
C ARG A 101 -2.95 -0.64 -0.65
N SER A 102 -2.83 -1.31 0.49
CA SER A 102 -3.86 -1.19 1.53
C SER A 102 -4.04 0.23 2.04
N LEU A 103 -2.98 1.04 2.11
CA LEU A 103 -3.07 2.45 2.49
C LEU A 103 -3.67 3.33 1.39
N CYS A 104 -3.30 3.12 0.12
CA CYS A 104 -3.89 3.83 -1.01
C CYS A 104 -5.42 3.64 -1.12
N TYR A 105 -5.87 2.42 -0.83
CA TYR A 105 -7.27 1.99 -0.96
C TYR A 105 -7.98 1.82 0.39
N ALA A 106 -7.48 2.47 1.46
CA ALA A 106 -8.00 2.31 2.82
C ALA A 106 -9.48 2.68 2.99
N ASP A 107 -10.06 3.37 2.01
CA ASP A 107 -11.45 3.82 1.99
C ASP A 107 -12.40 2.76 1.36
N GLU A 108 -11.88 1.67 0.76
CA GLU A 108 -12.65 0.55 0.23
C GLU A 108 -13.21 -0.38 1.34
N THR A 109 -14.11 -1.31 0.97
CA THR A 109 -14.63 -2.34 1.90
C THR A 109 -13.53 -3.30 2.34
N LEU A 110 -13.70 -3.99 3.48
CA LEU A 110 -12.70 -4.95 3.97
C LEU A 110 -12.37 -6.05 2.94
N ASP A 111 -13.36 -6.56 2.21
CA ASP A 111 -13.16 -7.57 1.16
C ASP A 111 -12.28 -7.06 0.02
N MET A 112 -12.60 -5.87 -0.48
CA MET A 112 -11.82 -5.23 -1.53
C MET A 112 -10.40 -4.94 -1.03
N LEU A 113 -10.26 -4.47 0.20
CA LEU A 113 -8.97 -4.19 0.81
C LEU A 113 -8.08 -5.43 0.93
N VAL A 114 -8.66 -6.60 1.27
CA VAL A 114 -7.96 -7.89 1.23
C VAL A 114 -7.50 -8.22 -0.19
N ALA A 115 -8.36 -8.06 -1.19
CA ALA A 115 -7.99 -8.30 -2.59
C ALA A 115 -6.86 -7.37 -3.05
N ARG A 116 -6.91 -6.07 -2.69
CA ARG A 116 -5.85 -5.10 -2.96
C ARG A 116 -4.54 -5.48 -2.29
N ALA A 117 -4.60 -5.90 -1.02
CA ALA A 117 -3.44 -6.34 -0.26
C ALA A 117 -2.76 -7.53 -0.94
N VAL A 118 -3.50 -8.62 -1.20
CA VAL A 118 -2.97 -9.84 -1.83
C VAL A 118 -2.39 -9.54 -3.22
N ALA A 119 -3.10 -8.74 -4.02
CA ALA A 119 -2.60 -8.33 -5.33
C ALA A 119 -1.32 -7.49 -5.22
N GLY A 120 -1.25 -6.57 -4.25
CA GLY A 120 -0.05 -5.76 -3.99
C GLY A 120 1.13 -6.64 -3.58
N ALA A 121 0.88 -7.59 -2.68
CA ALA A 121 1.89 -8.52 -2.19
C ALA A 121 2.52 -9.36 -3.30
N THR A 122 1.67 -9.98 -4.13
CA THR A 122 2.09 -10.91 -5.19
C THR A 122 2.73 -10.20 -6.36
N GLN A 123 2.16 -9.08 -6.83
CA GLN A 123 2.75 -8.27 -7.90
C GLN A 123 4.03 -7.56 -7.45
N GLY A 124 4.16 -7.32 -6.14
CA GLY A 124 5.32 -6.78 -5.43
C GLY A 124 6.60 -7.59 -5.62
N VAL A 125 6.46 -8.90 -5.78
CA VAL A 125 7.58 -9.83 -5.90
C VAL A 125 7.97 -9.97 -7.36
N MET A 126 9.10 -9.40 -7.74
CA MET A 126 9.61 -9.47 -9.11
C MET A 126 11.14 -9.56 -9.12
N GLN A 127 11.67 -10.25 -10.12
CA GLN A 127 13.09 -10.21 -10.42
C GLN A 127 13.41 -8.90 -11.14
N VAL A 128 14.26 -8.08 -10.53
CA VAL A 128 14.75 -6.86 -11.19
C VAL A 128 15.90 -7.26 -12.13
N ALA A 129 15.67 -7.18 -13.43
CA ALA A 129 16.72 -7.42 -14.42
C ALA A 129 17.82 -6.35 -14.30
N THR A 130 19.08 -6.78 -14.28
CA THR A 130 20.26 -5.89 -14.25
C THR A 130 20.58 -5.37 -15.65
N SER A 131 19.64 -4.69 -16.31
CA SER A 131 19.99 -3.89 -17.48
C SER A 131 20.87 -2.74 -17.00
N ARG A 132 22.10 -2.61 -17.56
CA ARG A 132 22.99 -1.48 -17.30
C ARG A 132 22.19 -0.17 -17.42
N PRO A 133 22.30 0.77 -16.46
CA PRO A 133 21.61 2.04 -16.58
C PRO A 133 22.12 2.73 -17.85
N GLN A 134 21.24 3.00 -18.82
CA GLN A 134 21.52 4.09 -19.75
C GLN A 134 21.70 5.34 -18.88
N ASN A 135 22.85 5.99 -19.00
CA ASN A 135 23.30 7.17 -18.26
C ASN A 135 22.18 8.20 -18.01
N GLN A 136 21.37 7.99 -16.99
CA GLN A 136 20.50 9.02 -16.41
C GLN A 136 21.15 9.41 -15.10
N ALA A 137 21.57 10.67 -15.02
CA ALA A 137 22.18 11.23 -13.83
C ALA A 137 21.21 11.06 -12.65
N PHE A 138 21.58 10.20 -11.71
CA PHE A 138 20.90 10.03 -10.44
C PHE A 138 20.99 11.35 -9.67
N LYS A 139 19.86 12.05 -9.51
CA LYS A 139 19.74 13.16 -8.56
C LYS A 139 19.22 12.59 -7.23
N PRO A 140 19.87 12.89 -6.09
CA PRO A 140 19.40 12.43 -4.80
C PRO A 140 18.12 13.19 -4.42
N GLY A 141 16.98 12.50 -4.56
CA GLY A 141 15.63 12.96 -4.22
C GLY A 141 14.58 11.84 -4.32
N ALA A 142 15.02 10.58 -4.14
CA ALA A 142 14.28 9.36 -4.51
C ALA A 142 12.95 9.10 -3.75
N ASN A 143 12.51 10.02 -2.89
CA ASN A 143 11.35 9.85 -2.01
C ASN A 143 10.05 10.46 -2.56
N ASP A 144 10.12 11.42 -3.48
CA ASP A 144 8.91 12.06 -4.03
C ASP A 144 8.16 11.15 -5.02
N HIS A 145 8.88 10.23 -5.67
CA HIS A 145 8.31 9.34 -6.68
C HIS A 145 7.23 8.39 -6.12
N ALA A 146 7.41 7.84 -4.91
CA ALA A 146 6.44 6.91 -4.33
C ALA A 146 5.15 7.65 -3.91
N ARG A 147 5.27 8.85 -3.34
CA ARG A 147 4.15 9.70 -2.91
C ARG A 147 3.37 10.25 -4.11
N ALA A 148 4.06 10.76 -5.12
CA ALA A 148 3.47 11.15 -6.39
C ALA A 148 2.75 9.98 -7.08
N SER A 149 3.38 8.80 -7.13
CA SER A 149 2.76 7.58 -7.69
C SER A 149 1.51 7.17 -6.91
N ALA A 150 1.53 7.26 -5.57
CA ALA A 150 0.37 6.95 -4.74
C ALA A 150 -0.80 7.91 -4.99
N LYS A 151 -0.54 9.22 -5.08
CA LYS A 151 -1.56 10.23 -5.42
C LYS A 151 -2.14 10.01 -6.81
N LEU A 152 -1.28 9.79 -7.81
CA LEU A 152 -1.69 9.50 -9.19
C LEU A 152 -2.56 8.25 -9.25
N THR A 153 -2.11 7.16 -8.63
CA THR A 153 -2.87 5.91 -8.61
C THR A 153 -4.19 6.04 -7.86
N LYS A 154 -4.22 6.76 -6.73
CA LYS A 154 -5.47 7.00 -5.99
C LYS A 154 -6.48 7.76 -6.85
N LEU A 155 -6.03 8.82 -7.52
CA LEU A 155 -6.89 9.61 -8.43
C LEU A 155 -7.32 8.79 -9.64
N ALA A 156 -6.41 8.10 -10.32
CA ALA A 156 -6.75 7.25 -11.46
C ALA A 156 -7.78 6.17 -11.08
N SER A 157 -7.70 5.63 -9.85
CA SER A 157 -8.60 4.58 -9.38
C SER A 157 -9.99 5.07 -8.99
N SER A 158 -10.21 6.38 -8.80
CA SER A 158 -11.55 6.92 -8.52
C SER A 158 -12.44 7.00 -9.76
N PHE A 159 -11.88 6.82 -10.97
CA PHE A 159 -12.59 6.83 -12.23
C PHE A 159 -12.96 5.41 -12.69
N ARG A 160 -14.06 5.29 -13.43
CA ARG A 160 -14.51 4.02 -14.03
C ARG A 160 -13.66 3.66 -15.24
N SER A 161 -13.24 4.65 -16.01
CA SER A 161 -12.41 4.51 -17.22
C SER A 161 -11.11 3.77 -16.96
N ASP A 162 -10.66 3.00 -17.92
CA ASP A 162 -9.31 2.44 -17.88
C ASP A 162 -8.29 3.55 -18.16
N VAL A 163 -7.25 3.62 -17.33
CA VAL A 163 -6.23 4.66 -17.40
C VAL A 163 -4.87 3.99 -17.60
N PHE A 164 -4.22 4.30 -18.71
CA PHE A 164 -2.89 3.81 -19.05
C PHE A 164 -1.90 4.95 -19.20
N MET A 165 -0.65 4.68 -18.80
CA MET A 165 0.48 5.57 -19.01
C MET A 165 1.55 4.85 -19.80
N THR A 166 2.13 5.52 -20.79
CA THR A 166 3.20 4.98 -21.62
C THR A 166 4.43 5.87 -21.56
N ARG A 167 5.59 5.24 -21.38
CA ARG A 167 6.90 5.91 -21.51
C ARG A 167 7.94 4.93 -22.01
N ASN A 168 8.80 5.37 -22.94
CA ASN A 168 9.88 4.56 -23.50
C ASN A 168 9.38 3.19 -24.00
N GLY A 169 8.20 3.15 -24.63
CA GLY A 169 7.56 1.91 -25.11
C GLY A 169 6.98 0.99 -24.03
N ARG A 170 7.05 1.38 -22.75
CA ARG A 170 6.46 0.64 -21.63
C ARG A 170 5.11 1.24 -21.25
N ARG A 171 4.02 0.51 -21.50
CA ARG A 171 2.66 0.87 -21.10
C ARG A 171 2.31 0.22 -19.77
N VAL A 172 1.75 0.99 -18.84
CA VAL A 172 1.35 0.53 -17.49
C VAL A 172 -0.05 1.02 -17.16
N ASN A 173 -0.77 0.26 -16.34
CA ASN A 173 -2.04 0.71 -15.80
C ASN A 173 -1.79 1.73 -14.68
N ALA A 174 -2.33 2.94 -14.82
CA ALA A 174 -2.14 4.05 -13.89
C ALA A 174 -2.83 3.81 -12.52
N LYS A 175 -3.84 2.94 -12.49
CA LYS A 175 -4.49 2.43 -11.27
C LYS A 175 -3.61 1.40 -10.53
N SER A 176 -2.40 1.12 -11.01
CA SER A 176 -1.42 0.29 -10.31
C SER A 176 -0.23 1.13 -9.87
N ILE A 177 -0.12 1.38 -8.57
CA ILE A 177 1.01 2.13 -7.98
C ILE A 177 2.35 1.56 -8.42
N MET A 178 2.44 0.24 -8.50
CA MET A 178 3.64 -0.44 -8.98
C MET A 178 3.89 -0.20 -10.47
N GLY A 179 2.83 -0.19 -11.28
CA GLY A 179 2.92 0.14 -12.70
C GLY A 179 3.50 1.53 -12.90
N VAL A 180 2.94 2.51 -12.20
CA VAL A 180 3.38 3.92 -12.23
C VAL A 180 4.83 4.06 -11.74
N MET A 181 5.18 3.43 -10.61
CA MET A 181 6.55 3.44 -10.10
C MET A 181 7.56 2.80 -11.07
N MET A 182 7.18 1.72 -11.75
CA MET A 182 8.04 1.05 -12.74
C MET A 182 8.19 1.82 -14.05
N LEU A 183 7.32 2.80 -14.33
CA LEU A 183 7.46 3.73 -15.44
C LEU A 183 8.68 4.66 -15.24
N ALA A 184 9.12 4.81 -13.99
CA ALA A 184 10.28 5.59 -13.56
C ALA A 184 10.29 7.04 -14.12
N ALA A 185 9.10 7.65 -14.27
CA ALA A 185 8.91 9.00 -14.79
C ALA A 185 9.47 10.05 -13.81
N GLY A 186 10.73 10.42 -14.03
CA GLY A 186 11.43 11.53 -13.38
C GLY A 186 10.81 12.90 -13.68
N ILE A 187 11.15 13.92 -12.89
CA ILE A 187 10.84 15.31 -13.25
C ILE A 187 11.41 15.62 -14.65
N GLY A 188 10.58 16.17 -15.53
CA GLY A 188 10.93 16.45 -16.92
C GLY A 188 10.77 15.26 -17.88
N ALA A 189 10.25 14.12 -17.41
CA ALA A 189 9.86 13.02 -18.28
C ALA A 189 8.57 13.34 -19.03
N GLU A 190 8.56 13.13 -20.35
CA GLU A 190 7.32 13.03 -21.11
C GLU A 190 6.69 11.65 -20.88
N VAL A 191 5.38 11.66 -20.64
CA VAL A 191 4.54 10.48 -20.48
C VAL A 191 3.29 10.67 -21.33
N GLU A 192 2.89 9.62 -22.02
CA GLU A 192 1.63 9.58 -22.75
C GLU A 192 0.56 9.00 -21.83
N ILE A 193 -0.62 9.63 -21.77
CA ILE A 193 -1.76 9.16 -20.99
C ILE A 193 -2.88 8.80 -21.96
N GLU A 194 -3.40 7.60 -21.82
CA GLU A 194 -4.51 7.07 -22.61
C GLU A 194 -5.63 6.70 -21.63
N ILE A 195 -6.83 7.21 -21.86
CA ILE A 195 -7.99 6.95 -21.02
C ILE A 195 -9.14 6.55 -21.91
N ASP A 196 -9.81 5.45 -21.57
CA ASP A 196 -10.96 4.94 -22.29
C ASP A 196 -12.08 4.58 -21.30
N GLY A 197 -13.26 5.18 -21.50
CA GLY A 197 -14.45 4.89 -20.71
C GLY A 197 -15.39 6.08 -20.53
N GLU A 198 -16.46 5.86 -19.76
CA GLU A 198 -17.58 6.80 -19.62
C GLU A 198 -17.20 8.15 -19.00
N ASP A 199 -16.13 8.19 -18.20
CA ASP A 199 -15.63 9.38 -17.48
C ASP A 199 -14.25 9.84 -17.97
N GLU A 200 -13.87 9.48 -19.21
CA GLU A 200 -12.52 9.69 -19.76
C GLU A 200 -12.06 11.15 -19.77
N HIS A 201 -12.94 12.09 -20.13
CA HIS A 201 -12.59 13.52 -20.21
C HIS A 201 -12.33 14.09 -18.81
N THR A 202 -13.23 13.79 -17.87
CA THR A 202 -13.09 14.21 -16.47
C THR A 202 -11.84 13.59 -15.84
N ALA A 203 -11.55 12.33 -16.15
CA ALA A 203 -10.36 11.64 -15.66
C ALA A 203 -9.07 12.27 -16.23
N MET A 204 -9.06 12.62 -17.52
CA MET A 204 -7.93 13.27 -18.17
C MET A 204 -7.65 14.64 -17.54
N ASP A 205 -8.68 15.47 -17.41
CA ASP A 205 -8.56 16.81 -16.82
C ASP A 205 -7.99 16.74 -15.39
N ALA A 206 -8.51 15.82 -14.57
CA ALA A 206 -8.07 15.65 -13.18
C ALA A 206 -6.62 15.15 -13.09
N LEU A 207 -6.23 14.17 -13.92
CA LEU A 207 -4.87 13.63 -13.91
C LEU A 207 -3.85 14.65 -14.41
N VAL A 208 -4.17 15.40 -15.46
CA VAL A 208 -3.33 16.49 -15.97
C VAL A 208 -3.20 17.60 -14.92
N ALA A 209 -4.30 17.99 -14.26
CA ALA A 209 -4.26 18.96 -13.18
C ALA A 209 -3.34 18.51 -12.03
N LEU A 210 -3.44 17.25 -11.60
CA LEU A 210 -2.58 16.68 -10.55
C LEU A 210 -1.09 16.71 -10.94
N ILE A 211 -0.76 16.38 -12.19
CA ILE A 211 0.63 16.41 -12.69
C ILE A 211 1.15 17.85 -12.76
N ASN A 212 0.33 18.79 -13.25
CA ASN A 212 0.69 20.20 -13.37
C ASN A 212 0.86 20.89 -12.01
N ASP A 213 0.10 20.47 -11.00
CA ASP A 213 0.25 20.89 -9.61
C ASP A 213 1.46 20.23 -8.91
N LYS A 214 2.30 19.50 -9.66
CA LYS A 214 3.45 18.73 -9.13
C LYS A 214 3.03 17.83 -7.96
N PHE A 215 1.85 17.22 -8.06
CA PHE A 215 1.26 16.38 -7.02
C PHE A 215 1.03 17.11 -5.68
N GLY A 216 0.98 18.45 -5.66
CA GLY A 216 0.91 19.25 -4.43
C GLY A 216 2.20 19.24 -3.61
N GLU A 217 3.33 18.97 -4.28
CA GLU A 217 4.67 18.90 -3.71
C GLU A 217 5.41 20.14 -4.24
N GLY A 218 5.44 21.20 -3.41
CA GLY A 218 6.17 22.42 -3.73
C GLY A 218 7.64 22.08 -4.02
N GLU A 219 8.13 22.60 -5.16
CA GLU A 219 9.45 22.43 -5.80
C GLU A 219 10.44 21.37 -5.31
#